data_AF-A0A8H7YML9-F1
#
_entry.id   AF-A0A8H7YML9-F1
#
_cell.length_a   1.000
_cell.length_b   1.000
_cell.length_c   1.000
_cell.angle_alpha   90.00
_cell.angle_beta   90.00
_cell.angle_gamma   90.00
#
_symmetry.space_group_name_H-M   'P 1'
#
loop_
_entity.id
_entity.type
_entity.pdbx_description
1 polymer ?
#
loop_
_entity_poly.entity_id
_entity_poly.type
_entity_poly.pdbx_seq_one_letter_code
_entity_poly.pdbx_strand_id
1 'polypeptide(L)'
;MKLLIIFGFVALTACALHPLSPQDQGDQTVITVNELAEGTNGDNFYGTNPVDGCWETLDCSLTEIEAMSMPSRLEFVKYMSTWRLDVLQSSDQFHIFEATIAFFMRKDIGTPGSWLSLVHAACVEALQRGAAMSLGISNNPAGNPASEKWADFFNQRKHGRLTDRSAHDLSWAIAEQTAVDYGIRRADSSPYVDKPSARILRWMQFSRIYRTVMQYRRTILWLIKMGFSTTPSVPIAAEAFLDWVTDVTDATSTNFLAEMAWSLSSLGLSQDGVDPVADSEVMLKIITEFWGAFQLRRQDEGTAEECISLRK
;
A
#
# COMPACT_ATOMS: atom_id res chain seq x y z
N MET A 1 -30.21 -3.55 -5.07
CA MET A 1 -28.91 -4.18 -4.73
C MET A 1 -27.73 -3.26 -4.98
N LYS A 2 -27.49 -2.77 -6.22
CA LYS A 2 -26.43 -1.78 -6.53
C LYS A 2 -26.47 -0.55 -5.61
N LEU A 3 -27.62 0.13 -5.48
CA LEU A 3 -27.82 1.30 -4.62
C LEU A 3 -27.58 1.06 -3.12
N LEU A 4 -27.83 -0.16 -2.62
CA LEU A 4 -27.69 -0.47 -1.19
C LEU A 4 -26.21 -0.70 -0.83
N ILE A 5 -25.45 -1.39 -1.70
CA ILE A 5 -23.99 -1.56 -1.56
C ILE A 5 -23.27 -0.21 -1.67
N ILE A 6 -23.77 0.65 -2.57
CA ILE A 6 -23.34 2.04 -2.73
C ILE A 6 -23.49 2.82 -1.41
N PHE A 7 -24.66 2.77 -0.76
CA PHE A 7 -24.87 3.46 0.52
C PHE A 7 -23.94 2.93 1.64
N GLY A 8 -23.64 1.63 1.66
CA GLY A 8 -22.69 1.05 2.62
C GLY A 8 -21.26 1.54 2.43
N PHE A 9 -20.81 1.68 1.18
CA PHE A 9 -19.50 2.21 0.86
C PHE A 9 -19.38 3.73 1.14
N VAL A 10 -20.43 4.50 0.81
CA VAL A 10 -20.51 5.94 1.14
C VAL A 10 -20.44 6.17 2.65
N ALA A 11 -21.14 5.35 3.45
CA ALA A 11 -21.09 5.44 4.90
C ALA A 11 -19.67 5.15 5.46
N LEU A 12 -18.94 4.20 4.86
CA LEU A 12 -17.57 3.89 5.25
C LEU A 12 -16.58 4.99 4.87
N THR A 13 -16.71 5.58 3.68
CA THR A 13 -15.90 6.74 3.27
C THR A 13 -16.23 7.98 4.08
N ALA A 14 -17.50 8.21 4.44
CA ALA A 14 -17.92 9.35 5.26
C ALA A 14 -17.39 9.25 6.70
N CYS A 15 -17.34 8.05 7.29
CA CYS A 15 -16.72 7.85 8.60
C CYS A 15 -15.18 7.99 8.58
N ALA A 16 -14.52 7.68 7.46
CA ALA A 16 -13.07 7.84 7.28
C ALA A 16 -12.63 9.30 7.02
N LEU A 17 -13.58 10.18 6.70
CA LEU A 17 -13.35 11.60 6.38
C LEU A 17 -13.47 12.55 7.58
N HIS A 18 -13.58 12.05 8.82
CA HIS A 18 -13.50 12.95 9.97
C HIS A 18 -12.11 13.61 10.05
N PRO A 19 -12.04 14.96 10.03
CA PRO A 19 -10.78 15.66 10.16
C PRO A 19 -10.31 15.54 11.61
N LEU A 20 -9.18 14.87 11.84
CA LEU A 20 -8.47 15.03 13.10
C LEU A 20 -7.65 16.32 13.03
N SER A 21 -8.11 17.28 13.83
CA SER A 21 -7.45 18.52 14.25
C SER A 21 -5.99 18.26 14.70
N PRO A 22 -5.08 19.25 14.58
CA PRO A 22 -3.66 19.04 14.81
C PRO A 22 -3.40 18.81 16.30
N GLN A 23 -2.83 17.66 16.63
CA GLN A 23 -2.28 17.44 17.97
C GLN A 23 -0.81 17.88 17.96
N ASP A 24 -0.62 19.08 18.49
CA ASP A 24 0.65 19.70 18.83
C ASP A 24 1.29 19.01 20.05
N GLN A 25 2.63 19.04 20.08
CA GLN A 25 3.57 18.68 21.16
C GLN A 25 3.65 17.20 21.61
N GLY A 26 4.80 16.54 21.63
CA GLY A 26 6.16 16.98 21.33
C GLY A 26 7.11 15.82 21.60
N ASP A 27 8.03 15.59 20.68
CA ASP A 27 9.32 14.97 20.99
C ASP A 27 10.31 15.40 19.91
N GLN A 28 11.07 16.45 20.20
CA GLN A 28 12.17 16.89 19.34
C GLN A 28 13.33 15.91 19.49
N THR A 29 13.29 14.82 18.73
CA THR A 29 14.52 14.11 18.41
C THR A 29 15.20 14.87 17.29
N VAL A 30 16.22 15.63 17.66
CA VAL A 30 17.13 16.31 16.73
C VAL A 30 17.77 15.23 15.85
N ILE A 31 17.33 15.12 14.59
CA ILE A 31 17.95 14.25 13.60
C ILE A 31 19.16 15.00 13.03
N THR A 32 20.34 14.61 13.46
CA THR A 32 21.60 15.01 12.82
C THR A 32 21.68 14.41 11.43
N VAL A 33 21.63 15.25 10.40
CA VAL A 33 21.97 14.89 9.02
C VAL A 33 23.49 14.82 8.95
N ASN A 34 24.05 13.63 8.80
CA ASN A 34 25.48 13.51 8.51
C ASN A 34 25.76 14.02 7.08
N GLU A 35 26.78 14.86 7.03
CA GLU A 35 27.31 15.61 5.90
C GLU A 35 27.71 14.72 4.72
N LEU A 36 27.55 15.27 3.50
CA LEU A 36 27.89 14.62 2.24
C LEU A 36 29.35 14.16 2.21
N ALA A 37 29.57 12.90 1.84
CA ALA A 37 30.88 12.47 1.35
C ALA A 37 31.02 12.86 -0.13
N GLU A 38 31.91 13.82 -0.39
CA GLU A 38 32.42 14.14 -1.72
C GLU A 38 33.25 12.99 -2.30
N GLY A 39 33.04 12.71 -3.59
CA GLY A 39 34.06 12.15 -4.47
C GLY A 39 33.72 10.81 -5.11
N THR A 40 33.30 10.82 -6.39
CA THR A 40 34.18 10.44 -7.52
C THR A 40 33.44 10.52 -8.85
N ASN A 41 34.05 11.23 -9.81
CA ASN A 41 33.72 11.17 -11.24
C ASN A 41 34.11 9.79 -11.81
N GLY A 42 33.30 9.26 -12.72
CA GLY A 42 33.70 8.12 -13.55
C GLY A 42 32.53 7.57 -14.37
N ASP A 43 32.53 7.90 -15.66
CA ASP A 43 31.62 7.38 -16.68
C ASP A 43 31.48 5.84 -16.63
N ASN A 44 30.24 5.33 -16.73
CA ASN A 44 29.92 4.18 -17.58
C ASN A 44 28.40 3.95 -17.65
N PHE A 45 27.82 4.51 -18.69
CA PHE A 45 26.53 4.14 -19.25
C PHE A 45 26.74 2.86 -20.08
N TYR A 46 26.27 1.70 -19.59
CA TYR A 46 25.77 0.51 -20.33
C TYR A 46 25.89 -0.77 -19.47
N GLY A 47 24.73 -1.31 -19.04
CA GLY A 47 24.44 -2.75 -19.05
C GLY A 47 25.21 -3.69 -18.13
N THR A 48 24.83 -3.74 -16.85
CA THR A 48 24.68 -4.96 -16.04
C THR A 48 23.75 -4.60 -14.88
N ASN A 49 22.82 -5.47 -14.51
CA ASN A 49 22.19 -5.44 -13.19
C ASN A 49 23.04 -6.31 -12.25
N PRO A 50 24.05 -5.75 -11.56
CA PRO A 50 24.57 -6.40 -10.39
C PRO A 50 23.60 -6.12 -9.24
N VAL A 51 23.33 -7.15 -8.45
CA VAL A 51 22.82 -6.97 -7.09
C VAL A 51 23.79 -5.99 -6.41
N ASP A 52 23.38 -4.74 -6.17
CA ASP A 52 24.17 -3.80 -5.38
C ASP A 52 24.44 -4.48 -4.03
N GLY A 53 25.67 -4.36 -3.49
CA GLY A 53 26.08 -5.13 -2.30
C GLY A 53 25.08 -5.07 -1.14
N CYS A 54 24.36 -3.95 -1.00
CA CYS A 54 23.36 -3.74 0.04
C CYS A 54 22.10 -4.63 -0.08
N TRP A 55 21.79 -5.16 -1.27
CA TRP A 55 20.64 -6.04 -1.48
C TRP A 55 20.86 -7.41 -0.83
N GLU A 56 22.09 -7.93 -0.89
CA GLU A 56 22.42 -9.22 -0.27
C GLU A 56 22.32 -9.12 1.25
N THR A 57 22.83 -8.05 1.84
CA THR A 57 22.82 -7.79 3.28
C THR A 57 21.50 -7.20 3.79
N LEU A 58 20.56 -6.86 2.90
CA LEU A 58 19.30 -6.18 3.21
C LEU A 58 19.52 -4.92 4.05
N ASP A 59 20.55 -4.16 3.68
CA ASP A 59 21.00 -2.97 4.39
C ASP A 59 21.12 -1.72 3.54
N CYS A 60 20.42 -1.67 2.40
CA CYS A 60 20.34 -0.44 1.62
C CYS A 60 19.76 0.68 2.50
N SER A 61 20.39 1.84 2.46
CA SER A 61 19.90 3.05 3.12
C SER A 61 18.68 3.61 2.39
N LEU A 62 17.88 4.42 3.09
CA LEU A 62 16.81 5.20 2.47
C LEU A 62 17.27 5.95 1.21
N THR A 63 18.45 6.58 1.25
CA THR A 63 19.00 7.36 0.13
C THR A 63 19.33 6.47 -1.06
N GLU A 64 19.94 5.30 -0.84
CA GLU A 64 20.24 4.36 -1.93
C GLU A 64 18.96 3.85 -2.60
N ILE A 65 17.92 3.53 -1.82
CA ILE A 65 16.63 3.11 -2.38
C ILE A 65 15.93 4.26 -3.11
N GLU A 66 15.98 5.47 -2.56
CA GLU A 66 15.40 6.68 -3.15
C GLU A 66 16.02 6.96 -4.54
N ALA A 67 17.33 6.81 -4.65
CA ALA A 67 18.08 6.98 -5.90
C ALA A 67 17.77 5.89 -6.95
N MET A 68 17.22 4.72 -6.56
CA MET A 68 16.82 3.69 -7.51
C MET A 68 15.70 4.19 -8.44
N SER A 69 15.86 3.94 -9.74
CA SER A 69 14.76 4.02 -10.68
C SER A 69 13.60 3.09 -10.25
N MET A 70 12.35 3.40 -10.62
CA MET A 70 11.23 2.48 -10.33
C MET A 70 11.47 1.05 -10.86
N PRO A 71 12.01 0.84 -12.09
CA PRO A 71 12.41 -0.49 -12.54
C PRO A 71 13.41 -1.20 -11.61
N SER A 72 14.49 -0.53 -11.21
CA SER A 72 15.50 -1.10 -10.29
C SER A 72 14.90 -1.41 -8.91
N ARG A 73 14.02 -0.54 -8.41
CA ARG A 73 13.31 -0.75 -7.14
C ARG A 73 12.35 -1.94 -7.22
N LEU A 74 11.68 -2.15 -8.36
CA LEU A 74 10.85 -3.32 -8.59
C LEU A 74 11.68 -4.61 -8.59
N GLU A 75 12.85 -4.59 -9.23
CA GLU A 75 13.77 -5.72 -9.23
C GLU A 75 14.27 -6.03 -7.82
N PHE A 76 14.55 -5.01 -7.00
CA PHE A 76 14.93 -5.20 -5.60
C PHE A 76 13.82 -5.88 -4.79
N VAL A 77 12.57 -5.42 -4.93
CA VAL A 77 11.42 -6.04 -4.24
C VAL A 77 11.23 -7.49 -4.69
N LYS A 78 11.33 -7.76 -5.99
CA LYS A 78 11.25 -9.14 -6.53
C LYS A 78 12.39 -10.02 -6.04
N TYR A 79 13.60 -9.47 -5.95
CA TYR A 79 14.75 -10.16 -5.38
C TYR A 79 14.49 -10.55 -3.93
N MET A 80 14.00 -9.63 -3.09
CA MET A 80 13.62 -9.92 -1.71
C MET A 80 12.55 -11.01 -1.63
N SER A 81 11.46 -10.87 -2.39
CA SER A 81 10.36 -11.85 -2.45
C SER A 81 10.87 -13.26 -2.78
N THR A 82 11.70 -13.36 -3.83
CA THR A 82 12.20 -14.65 -4.35
C THR A 82 13.23 -15.30 -3.42
N TRP A 83 14.19 -14.52 -2.90
CA TRP A 83 15.39 -15.09 -2.28
C TRP A 83 15.46 -14.93 -0.76
N ARG A 84 14.66 -14.03 -0.17
CA ARG A 84 14.74 -13.70 1.26
C ARG A 84 13.45 -14.03 2.01
N LEU A 85 12.29 -13.83 1.39
CA LEU A 85 11.00 -13.88 2.09
C LEU A 85 10.33 -15.26 2.10
N ASP A 86 10.80 -16.21 1.27
CA ASP A 86 10.31 -17.60 1.27
C ASP A 86 10.53 -18.31 2.61
N VAL A 87 11.72 -18.14 3.20
CA VAL A 87 12.07 -18.65 4.55
C VAL A 87 11.18 -18.07 5.65
N LEU A 88 10.58 -16.89 5.39
CA LEU A 88 9.66 -16.20 6.29
C LEU A 88 8.18 -16.50 5.96
N GLN A 89 7.91 -17.46 5.07
CA GLN A 89 6.56 -17.83 4.62
C GLN A 89 5.75 -16.61 4.12
N SER A 90 6.44 -15.71 3.42
CA SER A 90 5.88 -14.43 2.99
C SER A 90 6.23 -14.05 1.55
N SER A 91 6.73 -14.97 0.72
CA SER A 91 7.15 -14.67 -0.67
C SER A 91 6.03 -14.06 -1.52
N ASP A 92 4.80 -14.55 -1.37
CA ASP A 92 3.59 -14.10 -2.07
C ASP A 92 2.95 -12.82 -1.50
N GLN A 93 3.37 -12.36 -0.32
CA GLN A 93 2.68 -11.27 0.37
C GLN A 93 2.99 -9.89 -0.19
N PHE A 94 3.96 -9.76 -1.10
CA PHE A 94 4.51 -8.48 -1.55
C PHE A 94 4.11 -8.08 -2.96
N HIS A 95 3.16 -8.81 -3.56
CA HIS A 95 2.61 -8.45 -4.86
C HIS A 95 1.97 -7.05 -4.87
N ILE A 96 1.48 -6.56 -3.73
CA ILE A 96 1.04 -5.17 -3.57
C ILE A 96 2.16 -4.14 -3.76
N PHE A 97 3.39 -4.39 -3.29
CA PHE A 97 4.52 -3.50 -3.53
C PHE A 97 4.91 -3.52 -5.01
N GLU A 98 4.97 -4.71 -5.62
CA GLU A 98 5.26 -4.86 -7.04
C GLU A 98 4.24 -4.13 -7.92
N ALA A 99 2.95 -4.30 -7.60
CA ALA A 99 1.85 -3.65 -8.32
C ALA A 99 1.86 -2.12 -8.11
N THR A 100 2.21 -1.63 -6.92
CA THR A 100 2.34 -0.19 -6.65
C THR A 100 3.48 0.43 -7.46
N ILE A 101 4.66 -0.21 -7.50
CA ILE A 101 5.78 0.26 -8.32
C ILE A 101 5.42 0.22 -9.81
N ALA A 102 4.78 -0.86 -10.27
CA ALA A 102 4.30 -0.96 -11.65
C ALA A 102 3.29 0.15 -12.00
N PHE A 103 2.41 0.51 -11.06
CA PHE A 103 1.49 1.64 -11.21
C PHE A 103 2.25 2.98 -11.32
N PHE A 104 3.27 3.21 -10.47
CA PHE A 104 4.11 4.41 -10.56
C PHE A 104 4.80 4.54 -11.92
N MET A 105 5.34 3.43 -12.44
CA MET A 105 5.91 3.37 -13.79
C MET A 105 4.88 3.72 -14.87
N ARG A 106 3.66 3.18 -14.80
CA ARG A 106 2.61 3.46 -15.79
C ARG A 106 2.10 4.90 -15.77
N LYS A 107 2.13 5.55 -14.60
CA LYS A 107 1.67 6.94 -14.45
C LYS A 107 2.78 7.98 -14.53
N ASP A 108 4.02 7.53 -14.70
CA ASP A 108 5.22 8.38 -14.71
C ASP A 108 5.29 9.29 -13.46
N ILE A 109 5.09 8.66 -12.30
CA ILE A 109 5.19 9.31 -10.98
C ILE A 109 6.19 8.57 -10.10
N GLY A 110 6.65 9.21 -9.03
CA GLY A 110 7.59 8.59 -8.10
C GLY A 110 9.01 8.50 -8.67
N THR A 111 9.38 9.36 -9.62
CA THR A 111 10.77 9.50 -10.09
C THR A 111 11.70 9.89 -8.93
N PRO A 112 12.98 9.48 -8.94
CA PRO A 112 13.95 9.91 -7.94
C PRO A 112 13.95 11.43 -7.75
N GLY A 113 14.14 11.89 -6.52
CA GLY A 113 14.01 13.28 -6.08
C GLY A 113 12.58 13.75 -5.82
N SER A 114 11.55 12.97 -6.19
CA SER A 114 10.16 13.33 -5.92
C SER A 114 9.70 12.93 -4.51
N TRP A 115 8.74 13.67 -3.96
CA TRP A 115 8.13 13.35 -2.66
C TRP A 115 7.61 11.92 -2.59
N LEU A 116 6.95 11.46 -3.67
CA LEU A 116 6.41 10.10 -3.73
C LEU A 116 7.51 9.04 -3.79
N SER A 117 8.64 9.31 -4.46
CA SER A 117 9.79 8.41 -4.48
C SER A 117 10.32 8.17 -3.07
N LEU A 118 10.53 9.23 -2.30
CA LEU A 118 11.07 9.16 -0.94
C LEU A 118 10.11 8.45 0.03
N VAL A 119 8.81 8.72 -0.08
CA VAL A 119 7.79 8.00 0.71
C VAL A 119 7.81 6.50 0.42
N HIS A 120 7.87 6.13 -0.86
CA HIS A 120 7.92 4.72 -1.24
C HIS A 120 9.26 4.06 -0.90
N ALA A 121 10.37 4.79 -1.01
CA ALA A 121 11.69 4.33 -0.60
C ALA A 121 11.72 3.98 0.90
N ALA A 122 11.07 4.79 1.74
CA ALA A 122 10.90 4.49 3.16
C ALA A 122 10.07 3.23 3.43
N CYS A 123 9.08 2.94 2.59
CA CYS A 123 8.31 1.70 2.69
C CYS A 123 9.17 0.48 2.34
N VAL A 124 9.99 0.57 1.29
CA VAL A 124 10.91 -0.49 0.88
C VAL A 124 12.06 -0.66 1.89
N GLU A 125 12.57 0.43 2.48
CA GLU A 125 13.56 0.38 3.56
C GLU A 125 13.02 -0.39 4.76
N ALA A 126 11.83 -0.01 5.25
CA ALA A 126 11.21 -0.69 6.38
C ALA A 126 11.03 -2.20 6.11
N LEU A 127 10.63 -2.53 4.88
CA LEU A 127 10.44 -3.91 4.44
C LEU A 127 11.74 -4.72 4.49
N GLN A 128 12.82 -4.23 3.85
CA GLN A 128 14.10 -4.94 3.84
C GLN A 128 14.68 -5.08 5.26
N ARG A 129 14.56 -4.03 6.10
CA ARG A 129 15.12 -4.03 7.45
C ARG A 129 14.34 -5.00 8.34
N GLY A 130 13.01 -5.01 8.21
CA GLY A 130 12.18 -5.99 8.88
C GLY A 130 12.53 -7.43 8.49
N ALA A 131 12.76 -7.68 7.20
CA ALA A 131 13.20 -8.99 6.71
C ALA A 131 14.58 -9.37 7.25
N ALA A 132 15.54 -8.45 7.23
CA ALA A 132 16.89 -8.65 7.78
C ALA A 132 16.85 -9.03 9.27
N MET A 133 15.98 -8.38 10.05
CA MET A 133 15.75 -8.67 11.46
C MET A 133 15.15 -10.06 11.67
N SER A 134 14.13 -10.44 10.92
CA SER A 134 13.50 -11.77 11.04
C SER A 134 14.37 -12.92 10.53
N LEU A 135 15.30 -12.64 9.61
CA LEU A 135 16.30 -13.59 9.13
C LEU A 135 17.52 -13.68 10.06
N GLY A 136 17.66 -12.78 11.04
CA GLY A 136 18.83 -12.71 11.92
C GLY A 136 20.10 -12.19 11.24
N ILE A 137 19.96 -11.49 10.11
CA ILE A 137 21.07 -10.88 9.37
C ILE A 137 21.52 -9.57 10.03
N SER A 138 20.56 -8.77 10.53
CA SER A 138 20.83 -7.49 11.17
C SER A 138 19.74 -7.12 12.16
N ASN A 139 20.08 -6.41 13.24
CA ASN A 139 19.11 -5.86 14.21
C ASN A 139 18.93 -4.35 14.07
N ASN A 140 19.47 -3.73 13.01
CA ASN A 140 19.42 -2.28 12.82
C ASN A 140 18.14 -1.86 12.07
N PRO A 141 17.21 -1.11 12.69
CA PRO A 141 16.00 -0.62 12.02
C PRO A 141 16.23 0.62 11.14
N ALA A 142 17.45 1.16 11.11
CA ALA A 142 17.83 2.41 10.43
C ALA A 142 17.03 3.66 10.88
N GLY A 143 16.45 3.62 12.09
CA GLY A 143 15.60 4.69 12.62
C GLY A 143 14.20 4.74 12.01
N ASN A 144 13.83 3.79 11.14
CA ASN A 144 12.50 3.66 10.60
C ASN A 144 11.66 2.75 11.52
N PRO A 145 10.65 3.29 12.24
CA PRO A 145 9.89 2.53 13.23
C PRO A 145 9.04 1.40 12.62
N ALA A 146 8.81 1.43 11.30
CA ALA A 146 8.09 0.37 10.62
C ALA A 146 8.93 -0.90 10.43
N SER A 147 10.27 -0.81 10.48
CA SER A 147 11.16 -1.97 10.38
C SER A 147 10.84 -3.04 11.42
N GLU A 148 10.61 -2.63 12.68
CA GLU A 148 10.22 -3.53 13.76
C GLU A 148 8.82 -4.13 13.56
N LYS A 149 7.88 -3.36 12.97
CA LYS A 149 6.53 -3.85 12.67
C LYS A 149 6.56 -4.90 11.55
N TRP A 150 7.37 -4.69 10.52
CA TRP A 150 7.62 -5.70 9.50
C TRP A 150 8.30 -6.93 10.08
N ALA A 151 9.31 -6.76 10.93
CA ALA A 151 9.97 -7.88 11.59
C ALA A 151 9.00 -8.73 12.42
N ASP A 152 8.10 -8.07 13.16
CA ASP A 152 7.03 -8.75 13.91
C ASP A 152 6.06 -9.49 12.97
N PHE A 153 5.56 -8.84 11.91
CA PHE A 153 4.71 -9.48 10.89
C PHE A 153 5.36 -10.76 10.33
N PHE A 154 6.61 -10.68 9.90
CA PHE A 154 7.37 -11.81 9.37
C PHE A 154 7.56 -12.93 10.38
N ASN A 155 7.90 -12.59 11.63
CA ASN A 155 8.05 -13.58 12.69
C ASN A 155 6.70 -14.26 12.98
N GLN A 156 5.60 -13.53 13.03
CA GLN A 156 4.27 -14.12 13.22
C GLN A 156 3.87 -15.04 12.06
N ARG A 157 4.16 -14.67 10.80
CA ARG A 157 3.97 -15.52 9.61
C ARG A 157 4.76 -16.80 9.69
N LYS A 158 6.06 -16.71 9.96
CA LYS A 158 6.98 -17.85 10.10
C LYS A 158 6.51 -18.87 11.15
N HIS A 159 5.83 -18.42 12.21
CA HIS A 159 5.28 -19.28 13.26
C HIS A 159 3.81 -19.69 13.05
N GLY A 160 3.23 -19.43 11.86
CA GLY A 160 1.87 -19.82 11.52
C GLY A 160 0.77 -19.08 12.29
N ARG A 161 1.04 -17.88 12.84
CA ARG A 161 0.06 -17.14 13.66
C ARG A 161 -0.87 -16.23 12.87
N LEU A 162 -0.45 -15.75 11.69
CA LEU A 162 -1.26 -14.87 10.83
C LEU A 162 -2.07 -15.67 9.78
N THR A 163 -2.69 -16.77 10.21
CA THR A 163 -3.63 -17.55 9.39
C THR A 163 -5.06 -17.00 9.45
N ASP A 164 -5.41 -16.28 10.51
CA ASP A 164 -6.66 -15.51 10.59
C ASP A 164 -6.53 -14.23 9.75
N ARG A 165 -7.47 -14.02 8.83
CA ARG A 165 -7.43 -12.88 7.91
C ARG A 165 -7.48 -11.53 8.64
N SER A 166 -8.23 -11.41 9.73
CA SER A 166 -8.31 -10.13 10.45
C SER A 166 -7.01 -9.80 11.17
N ALA A 167 -6.37 -10.79 11.78
CA ALA A 167 -5.07 -10.62 12.43
C ALA A 167 -3.97 -10.30 11.41
N HIS A 168 -3.98 -10.99 10.27
CA HIS A 168 -3.07 -10.73 9.16
C HIS A 168 -3.24 -9.30 8.62
N ASP A 169 -4.47 -8.92 8.25
CA ASP A 169 -4.77 -7.60 7.68
C ASP A 169 -4.37 -6.46 8.64
N LEU A 170 -4.65 -6.64 9.94
CA LEU A 170 -4.28 -5.66 10.96
C LEU A 170 -2.77 -5.50 11.08
N SER A 171 -2.03 -6.62 11.15
CA SER A 171 -0.57 -6.60 11.27
C SER A 171 0.09 -5.96 10.04
N TRP A 172 -0.36 -6.35 8.83
CA TRP A 172 0.07 -5.76 7.57
C TRP A 172 -0.19 -4.25 7.53
N ALA A 173 -1.43 -3.84 7.77
CA ALA A 173 -1.83 -2.44 7.64
C ALA A 173 -1.14 -1.52 8.64
N ILE A 174 -0.82 -2.01 9.85
CA ILE A 174 -0.03 -1.26 10.83
C ILE A 174 1.41 -1.06 10.33
N ALA A 175 2.04 -2.13 9.84
CA ALA A 175 3.42 -2.05 9.34
C ALA A 175 3.52 -1.09 8.14
N GLU A 176 2.62 -1.23 7.17
CA GLU A 176 2.57 -0.38 5.98
C GLU A 176 2.24 1.07 6.32
N GLN A 177 1.22 1.34 7.15
CA GLN A 177 0.84 2.70 7.53
C GLN A 177 1.99 3.40 8.28
N THR A 178 2.67 2.69 9.18
CA THR A 178 3.83 3.24 9.91
C THR A 178 4.96 3.63 8.95
N ALA A 179 5.19 2.81 7.91
CA ALA A 179 6.24 3.07 6.93
C ALA A 179 5.90 4.27 6.05
N VAL A 180 4.64 4.36 5.61
CA VAL A 180 4.11 5.52 4.86
C VAL A 180 4.23 6.79 5.69
N ASP A 181 3.79 6.78 6.95
CA ASP A 181 3.84 7.97 7.82
C ASP A 181 5.28 8.42 8.09
N TYR A 182 6.21 7.48 8.27
CA TYR A 182 7.63 7.79 8.37
C TYR A 182 8.15 8.41 7.07
N GLY A 183 7.82 7.82 5.92
CA GLY A 183 8.18 8.33 4.60
C GLY A 183 7.65 9.75 4.35
N ILE A 184 6.40 10.03 4.72
CA ILE A 184 5.78 11.36 4.63
C ILE A 184 6.58 12.37 5.45
N ARG A 185 6.89 12.05 6.72
CA ARG A 185 7.70 12.94 7.57
C ARG A 185 9.08 13.20 6.98
N ARG A 186 9.73 12.18 6.41
CA ARG A 186 11.04 12.33 5.75
C ARG A 186 10.96 13.18 4.49
N ALA A 187 9.90 13.00 3.69
CA ALA A 187 9.71 13.79 2.48
C ALA A 187 9.31 15.24 2.76
N ASP A 188 8.49 15.49 3.78
CA ASP A 188 8.07 16.83 4.18
C ASP A 188 9.20 17.66 4.78
N SER A 189 10.16 17.01 5.45
CA SER A 189 11.34 17.63 6.07
C SER A 189 12.55 17.71 5.14
N SER A 190 12.52 17.08 3.96
CA SER A 190 13.63 17.11 3.02
C SER A 190 13.68 18.43 2.25
N PRO A 191 14.82 19.17 2.25
CA PRO A 191 14.96 20.41 1.50
C PRO A 191 15.19 20.18 0.00
N TYR A 192 15.49 18.95 -0.43
CA TYR A 192 15.88 18.61 -1.81
C TYR A 192 14.78 17.92 -2.61
N VAL A 193 13.57 17.86 -2.06
CA VAL A 193 12.46 17.08 -2.63
C VAL A 193 11.30 18.02 -2.96
N ASP A 194 10.83 17.94 -4.20
CA ASP A 194 9.71 18.75 -4.67
C ASP A 194 8.42 18.41 -3.91
N LYS A 195 7.66 19.44 -3.55
CA LYS A 195 6.37 19.25 -2.88
C LYS A 195 5.39 18.46 -3.76
N PRO A 196 4.59 17.55 -3.18
CA PRO A 196 3.67 16.73 -3.96
C PRO A 196 2.53 17.58 -4.53
N SER A 197 2.04 17.21 -5.71
CA SER A 197 0.83 17.81 -6.26
C SER A 197 -0.39 17.44 -5.42
N ALA A 198 -1.45 18.27 -5.48
CA ALA A 198 -2.73 17.96 -4.82
C ALA A 198 -3.31 16.60 -5.23
N ARG A 199 -3.03 16.17 -6.48
CA ARG A 199 -3.43 14.86 -6.99
C ARG A 199 -2.71 13.73 -6.24
N ILE A 200 -1.39 13.83 -6.06
CA ILE A 200 -0.61 12.85 -5.29
C ILE A 200 -1.11 12.78 -3.85
N LEU A 201 -1.37 13.93 -3.23
CA LEU A 201 -1.91 13.97 -1.86
C LEU A 201 -3.27 13.26 -1.76
N ARG A 202 -4.19 13.50 -2.71
CA ARG A 202 -5.48 12.79 -2.76
C ARG A 202 -5.32 11.29 -3.00
N TRP A 203 -4.39 10.89 -3.88
CA TRP A 203 -4.08 9.47 -4.08
C TRP A 203 -3.55 8.82 -2.80
N MET A 204 -2.67 9.50 -2.07
CA MET A 204 -2.19 9.04 -0.75
C MET A 204 -3.33 8.90 0.27
N GLN A 205 -4.31 9.82 0.27
CA GLN A 205 -5.51 9.70 1.11
C GLN A 205 -6.31 8.43 0.78
N PHE A 206 -6.48 8.09 -0.50
CA PHE A 206 -7.13 6.82 -0.88
C PHE A 206 -6.34 5.59 -0.41
N SER A 207 -5.01 5.62 -0.47
CA SER A 207 -4.19 4.52 0.07
C SER A 207 -4.36 4.34 1.59
N ARG A 208 -4.65 5.44 2.32
CA ARG A 208 -4.97 5.37 3.75
C ARG A 208 -6.32 4.70 3.99
N ILE A 209 -7.33 4.97 3.16
CA ILE A 209 -8.63 4.29 3.24
C ILE A 209 -8.45 2.78 3.10
N TYR A 210 -7.64 2.32 2.14
CA TYR A 210 -7.29 0.90 1.99
C TYR A 210 -6.75 0.29 3.29
N ARG A 211 -5.75 0.92 3.93
CA ARG A 211 -5.20 0.44 5.22
C ARG A 211 -6.21 0.53 6.37
N THR A 212 -7.06 1.55 6.40
CA THR A 212 -8.15 1.67 7.37
C THR A 212 -9.16 0.53 7.23
N VAL A 213 -9.51 0.14 6.01
CA VAL A 213 -10.40 -1.00 5.74
C VAL A 213 -9.83 -2.30 6.32
N MET A 214 -8.53 -2.54 6.15
CA MET A 214 -7.83 -3.68 6.75
C MET A 214 -7.86 -3.64 8.29
N GLN A 215 -7.51 -2.49 8.88
CA GLN A 215 -7.46 -2.33 10.34
C GLN A 215 -8.82 -2.54 11.02
N TYR A 216 -9.89 -2.04 10.39
CA TYR A 216 -11.25 -2.08 10.96
C TYR A 216 -12.15 -3.12 10.31
N ARG A 217 -11.59 -4.08 9.56
CA ARG A 217 -12.33 -5.09 8.79
C ARG A 217 -13.52 -5.70 9.54
N ARG A 218 -13.29 -6.17 10.76
CA ARG A 218 -14.33 -6.80 11.60
C ARG A 218 -15.48 -5.83 11.92
N THR A 219 -15.16 -4.61 12.30
CA THR A 219 -16.15 -3.56 12.61
C THR A 219 -16.94 -3.18 11.37
N ILE A 220 -16.27 -3.02 10.23
CA ILE A 220 -16.88 -2.70 8.94
C ILE A 220 -17.88 -3.79 8.54
N LEU A 221 -17.45 -5.06 8.55
CA LEU A 221 -18.34 -6.18 8.22
C LEU A 221 -19.51 -6.31 9.19
N TRP A 222 -19.28 -6.06 10.48
CA TRP A 222 -20.34 -6.03 11.47
C TRP A 222 -21.37 -4.93 11.19
N LEU A 223 -20.92 -3.70 10.89
CA LEU A 223 -21.81 -2.59 10.52
C LEU A 223 -22.63 -2.91 9.26
N ILE A 224 -22.01 -3.50 8.24
CA ILE A 224 -22.70 -3.92 7.01
C ILE A 224 -23.73 -5.02 7.32
N LYS A 225 -23.36 -6.03 8.12
CA LYS A 225 -24.27 -7.12 8.52
C LYS A 225 -25.49 -6.59 9.29
N MET A 226 -25.28 -5.60 10.16
CA MET A 226 -26.37 -4.95 10.90
C MET A 226 -27.25 -4.07 10.01
N GLY A 227 -26.63 -3.22 9.17
CA GLY A 227 -27.34 -2.28 8.28
C GLY A 227 -28.15 -2.96 7.17
N PHE A 228 -27.74 -4.17 6.76
CA PHE A 228 -28.41 -4.95 5.71
C PHE A 228 -28.97 -6.29 6.22
N SER A 229 -29.40 -6.33 7.49
CA SER A 229 -29.93 -7.53 8.14
C SER A 229 -31.11 -8.20 7.40
N THR A 230 -31.89 -7.44 6.64
CA THR A 230 -33.01 -7.94 5.83
C THR A 230 -32.62 -8.38 4.41
N THR A 231 -31.37 -8.14 4.00
CA THR A 231 -30.87 -8.47 2.65
C THR A 231 -29.52 -9.20 2.75
N PRO A 232 -29.53 -10.53 2.99
CA PRO A 232 -28.32 -11.31 3.24
C PRO A 232 -27.28 -11.29 2.10
N SER A 233 -27.71 -11.04 0.86
CA SER A 233 -26.81 -10.96 -0.30
C SER A 233 -25.85 -9.77 -0.25
N VAL A 234 -26.20 -8.68 0.43
CA VAL A 234 -25.35 -7.48 0.52
C VAL A 234 -24.13 -7.73 1.42
N PRO A 235 -24.28 -8.20 2.67
CA PRO A 235 -23.14 -8.53 3.51
C PRO A 235 -22.21 -9.59 2.90
N ILE A 236 -22.76 -10.62 2.24
CA ILE A 236 -21.96 -11.66 1.58
C ILE A 236 -21.11 -11.06 0.44
N ALA A 237 -21.71 -10.22 -0.40
CA ALA A 237 -20.98 -9.58 -1.48
C ALA A 237 -19.93 -8.58 -0.97
N ALA A 238 -20.24 -7.85 0.10
CA ALA A 238 -19.30 -6.93 0.72
C ALA A 238 -18.11 -7.68 1.35
N GLU A 239 -18.34 -8.82 1.98
CA GLU A 239 -17.28 -9.66 2.55
C GLU A 239 -16.34 -10.18 1.47
N ALA A 240 -16.88 -10.79 0.41
CA ALA A 240 -16.08 -11.24 -0.73
C ALA A 240 -15.30 -10.10 -1.42
N PHE A 241 -15.93 -8.93 -1.54
CA PHE A 241 -15.26 -7.75 -2.08
C PHE A 241 -14.12 -7.29 -1.17
N LEU A 242 -14.35 -7.21 0.14
CA LEU A 242 -13.33 -6.80 1.10
C LEU A 242 -12.17 -7.79 1.16
N ASP A 243 -12.43 -9.09 1.08
CA ASP A 243 -11.38 -10.12 0.95
C ASP A 243 -10.49 -9.89 -0.25
N TRP A 244 -11.11 -9.69 -1.42
CA TRP A 244 -10.36 -9.48 -2.65
C TRP A 244 -9.57 -8.17 -2.64
N VAL A 245 -10.22 -7.07 -2.25
CA VAL A 245 -9.63 -5.73 -2.32
C VAL A 245 -8.50 -5.54 -1.31
N THR A 246 -8.49 -6.28 -0.20
CA THR A 246 -7.39 -6.26 0.78
C THR A 246 -6.38 -7.38 0.58
N ASP A 247 -6.53 -8.21 -0.46
CA ASP A 247 -5.61 -9.31 -0.70
C ASP A 247 -4.27 -8.81 -1.21
N VAL A 248 -3.30 -8.72 -0.30
CA VAL A 248 -1.92 -8.31 -0.56
C VAL A 248 -1.16 -9.28 -1.48
N THR A 249 -1.69 -10.50 -1.66
CA THR A 249 -1.14 -11.51 -2.57
C THR A 249 -1.68 -11.36 -4.00
N ASP A 250 -2.77 -10.62 -4.20
CA ASP A 250 -3.35 -10.40 -5.53
C ASP A 250 -2.87 -9.07 -6.12
N ALA A 251 -1.91 -9.13 -7.04
CA ALA A 251 -1.45 -7.95 -7.78
C ALA A 251 -2.59 -7.27 -8.59
N THR A 252 -3.62 -8.02 -8.99
CA THR A 252 -4.75 -7.49 -9.78
C THR A 252 -5.62 -6.57 -8.94
N SER A 253 -5.92 -6.94 -7.68
CA SER A 253 -6.72 -6.11 -6.77
C SER A 253 -6.01 -4.77 -6.50
N THR A 254 -4.70 -4.81 -6.25
CA THR A 254 -3.88 -3.62 -6.01
C THR A 254 -3.84 -2.70 -7.23
N ASN A 255 -3.58 -3.25 -8.42
CA ASN A 255 -3.55 -2.46 -9.64
C ASN A 255 -4.89 -1.76 -9.89
N PHE A 256 -5.99 -2.49 -9.71
CA PHE A 256 -7.33 -1.95 -9.84
C PHE A 256 -7.58 -0.79 -8.85
N LEU A 257 -7.24 -0.96 -7.58
CA LEU A 257 -7.38 0.09 -6.57
C LEU A 257 -6.52 1.31 -6.87
N ALA A 258 -5.27 1.11 -7.28
CA ALA A 258 -4.34 2.19 -7.58
C ALA A 258 -4.85 3.02 -8.78
N GLU A 259 -5.31 2.35 -9.84
CA GLU A 259 -5.90 3.00 -11.02
C GLU A 259 -7.19 3.76 -10.68
N MET A 260 -8.02 3.18 -9.83
CA MET A 260 -9.24 3.84 -9.38
C MET A 260 -8.91 5.05 -8.51
N ALA A 261 -8.13 4.89 -7.45
CA ALA A 261 -7.65 6.00 -6.63
C ALA A 261 -7.03 7.13 -7.48
N TRP A 262 -6.31 6.78 -8.54
CA TRP A 262 -5.72 7.76 -9.46
C TRP A 262 -6.75 8.50 -10.31
N SER A 263 -7.72 7.78 -10.85
CA SER A 263 -8.83 8.37 -11.61
C SER A 263 -9.69 9.29 -10.75
N LEU A 264 -9.80 8.97 -9.46
CA LEU A 264 -10.59 9.74 -8.51
C LEU A 264 -9.81 10.90 -7.91
N SER A 265 -8.50 10.78 -7.79
CA SER A 265 -7.63 11.89 -7.36
C SER A 265 -7.67 13.09 -8.32
N SER A 266 -8.11 12.90 -9.58
CA SER A 266 -8.38 14.01 -10.51
C SER A 266 -9.74 14.67 -10.30
N LEU A 267 -10.70 13.97 -9.70
CA LEU A 267 -11.98 14.55 -9.29
C LEU A 267 -11.68 15.35 -8.02
N GLY A 268 -11.72 16.67 -8.12
CA GLY A 268 -11.49 17.56 -6.99
C GLY A 268 -12.64 17.42 -5.99
N LEU A 269 -12.65 16.35 -5.20
CA LEU A 269 -13.51 16.24 -4.03
C LEU A 269 -13.21 17.43 -3.13
N SER A 270 -14.24 18.18 -2.75
CA SER A 270 -14.05 19.34 -1.91
C SER A 270 -13.55 18.86 -0.54
N GLN A 271 -12.34 19.27 -0.13
CA GLN A 271 -11.79 18.83 1.16
C GLN A 271 -12.65 19.28 2.36
N ASP A 272 -13.55 20.26 2.14
CA ASP A 272 -14.36 20.91 3.19
C ASP A 272 -15.88 20.67 3.03
N GLY A 273 -16.32 19.80 2.10
CA GLY A 273 -17.75 19.52 1.89
C GLY A 273 -18.56 20.72 1.35
N VAL A 274 -17.91 21.59 0.56
CA VAL A 274 -18.50 22.82 -0.01
C VAL A 274 -19.60 22.48 -1.03
N ASP A 275 -19.51 21.33 -1.70
CA ASP A 275 -20.54 20.82 -2.60
C ASP A 275 -20.82 19.32 -2.35
N PRO A 276 -21.66 19.00 -1.34
CA PRO A 276 -21.95 17.61 -0.97
C PRO A 276 -22.70 16.85 -2.06
N VAL A 277 -23.36 17.53 -3.01
CA VAL A 277 -24.07 16.89 -4.12
C VAL A 277 -23.06 16.43 -5.17
N ALA A 278 -22.15 17.31 -5.59
CA ALA A 278 -21.07 16.93 -6.50
C ALA A 278 -20.17 15.84 -5.91
N ASP A 279 -19.84 15.95 -4.61
CA ASP A 279 -19.06 14.93 -3.90
C ASP A 279 -19.81 13.58 -3.85
N SER A 280 -21.15 13.59 -3.69
CA SER A 280 -21.99 12.39 -3.72
C SER A 280 -22.09 11.75 -5.11
N GLU A 281 -22.14 12.55 -6.18
CA GLU A 281 -22.14 12.07 -7.57
C GLU A 281 -20.81 11.42 -7.93
N VAL A 282 -19.70 12.04 -7.50
CA VAL A 282 -18.37 11.46 -7.62
C VAL A 282 -18.29 10.15 -6.85
N MET A 283 -18.74 10.09 -5.60
CA MET A 283 -18.78 8.84 -4.81
C MET A 283 -19.69 7.77 -5.43
N LEU A 284 -20.83 8.14 -6.01
CA LEU A 284 -21.70 7.23 -6.75
C LEU A 284 -20.99 6.66 -7.99
N LYS A 285 -20.28 7.52 -8.74
CA LYS A 285 -19.49 7.11 -9.89
C LYS A 285 -18.36 6.16 -9.49
N ILE A 286 -17.64 6.50 -8.43
CA ILE A 286 -16.64 5.63 -7.77
C ILE A 286 -17.24 4.25 -7.58
N ILE A 287 -18.32 4.16 -6.81
CA ILE A 287 -18.81 2.86 -6.37
C ILE A 287 -19.43 2.07 -7.52
N THR A 288 -20.02 2.74 -8.51
CA THR A 288 -20.60 2.07 -9.69
C THR A 288 -19.53 1.54 -10.64
N GLU A 289 -18.46 2.29 -10.91
CA GLU A 289 -17.31 1.81 -11.67
C GLU A 289 -16.61 0.66 -10.92
N PHE A 290 -16.44 0.82 -9.60
CA PHE A 290 -15.88 -0.21 -8.74
C PHE A 290 -16.68 -1.52 -8.79
N TRP A 291 -18.01 -1.42 -8.66
CA TRP A 291 -18.90 -2.58 -8.71
C TRP A 291 -18.94 -3.24 -10.09
N GLY A 292 -18.89 -2.45 -11.16
CA GLY A 292 -18.84 -2.97 -12.53
C GLY A 292 -17.63 -3.86 -12.78
N ALA A 293 -16.45 -3.40 -12.36
CA ALA A 293 -15.21 -4.16 -12.50
C ALA A 293 -15.21 -5.47 -11.67
N PHE A 294 -15.72 -5.43 -10.44
CA PHE A 294 -15.85 -6.62 -9.60
C PHE A 294 -16.76 -7.69 -10.23
N GLN A 295 -17.88 -7.28 -10.85
CA GLN A 295 -18.81 -8.22 -11.49
C GLN A 295 -18.22 -8.89 -12.74
N LEU A 296 -17.45 -8.16 -13.54
CA LEU A 296 -16.77 -8.71 -14.73
C LEU A 296 -15.81 -9.84 -14.36
N ARG A 297 -14.99 -9.66 -13.31
CA ARG A 297 -14.07 -10.70 -12.81
C ARG A 297 -14.82 -11.98 -12.38
N ARG A 298 -15.94 -11.81 -11.67
CA ARG A 298 -16.71 -12.96 -11.18
C ARG A 298 -17.32 -13.79 -12.33
N GLN A 299 -17.56 -13.17 -13.49
CA GLN A 299 -17.97 -13.87 -14.72
C GLN A 299 -16.79 -14.62 -15.37
N ASP A 300 -15.59 -14.05 -15.35
CA ASP A 300 -14.38 -14.71 -15.85
C ASP A 300 -13.98 -15.95 -15.01
N GLU A 301 -14.14 -15.90 -13.68
CA GLU A 301 -13.91 -17.07 -12.81
C GLU A 301 -14.97 -18.17 -13.04
N GLY A 302 -16.24 -17.80 -13.25
CA GLY A 302 -17.32 -18.75 -13.53
C GLY A 302 -17.16 -19.46 -14.89
N THR A 303 -16.66 -18.76 -15.90
CA THR A 303 -16.39 -19.35 -17.23
C THR A 303 -15.14 -20.23 -17.23
N ALA A 304 -14.14 -19.91 -16.39
CA ALA A 304 -12.97 -20.76 -16.18
C ALA A 304 -13.32 -22.07 -15.45
N GLU A 305 -14.18 -22.04 -14.43
CA GLU A 305 -14.68 -23.26 -13.76
C GLU A 305 -15.57 -24.12 -14.68
N GLU A 306 -16.42 -23.51 -15.51
CA GLU A 306 -17.19 -24.24 -16.53
C GLU A 306 -16.27 -24.93 -17.56
N CYS A 307 -15.22 -24.26 -18.04
CA CYS A 307 -14.23 -24.86 -18.94
C CYS A 307 -13.46 -26.04 -18.33
N ILE A 308 -13.28 -26.05 -17.00
CA ILE A 308 -12.63 -27.16 -16.28
C ILE A 308 -13.61 -28.33 -16.06
N SER A 309 -14.90 -28.04 -15.81
CA SER A 309 -15.94 -29.08 -15.65
C SER A 309 -16.31 -29.78 -16.96
N LEU A 310 -16.15 -29.11 -18.11
CA LEU A 310 -16.39 -29.68 -19.44
C LEU A 310 -15.21 -30.52 -19.99
N ARG A 311 -14.13 -30.68 -19.20
CA ARG A 311 -12.95 -31.51 -19.51
C ARG A 311 -12.81 -32.76 -18.62
N LYS A 312 -13.81 -33.09 -17.81
CA LYS A 312 -13.94 -34.40 -17.13
C LYS A 312 -15.01 -35.24 -17.82
#